data_AF-A0A970L2S4-F1
#
_entry.id   AF-A0A970L2S4-F1
#
_cell.length_a   1.000
_cell.length_b   1.000
_cell.length_c   1.000
_cell.angle_alpha   90.00
_cell.angle_beta   90.00
_cell.angle_gamma   90.00
#
_symmetry.space_group_name_H-M   'P 1'
#
loop_
_entity.id
_entity.type
_entity.pdbx_description
1 polymer ?
#
loop_
_entity_poly.entity_id
_entity_poly.type
_entity_poly.pdbx_seq_one_letter_code
_entity_poly.pdbx_strand_id
1 'polypeptide(L)' 'MTYRTNRPNIVVLYADDLGFGDLSCYGATRIRTPNVDRLAEEGLLFTQGYATAATCTPS' A
#
# COMPACT_ATOMS: atom_id res chain seq x y z
N MET A 1 -27.81 25.21 1.07
CA MET A 1 -27.05 24.16 0.35
C MET A 1 -25.60 24.27 0.77
N THR A 2 -25.19 23.53 1.81
CA THR A 2 -23.84 23.59 2.38
C THR A 2 -22.89 22.74 1.54
N TYR A 3 -21.93 23.36 0.87
CA TYR A 3 -20.83 22.64 0.22
C TYR A 3 -19.96 22.01 1.32
N ARG A 4 -19.87 20.67 1.35
CA ARG A 4 -18.89 19.96 2.19
C ARG A 4 -17.49 20.31 1.69
N THR A 5 -16.85 21.28 2.32
CA THR A 5 -15.49 21.75 2.05
C THR A 5 -14.41 20.73 2.43
N ASN A 6 -14.79 19.58 2.99
CA ASN A 6 -13.88 18.59 3.55
C ASN A 6 -14.10 17.21 2.93
N ARG A 7 -14.19 17.13 1.60
CA ARG A 7 -14.15 15.85 0.88
C ARG A 7 -12.67 15.50 0.67
N PRO A 8 -12.15 14.42 1.29
CA PRO A 8 -10.77 14.03 1.06
C PRO A 8 -10.61 13.58 -0.39
N ASN A 9 -9.43 13.82 -0.95
CA ASN A 9 -8.99 13.15 -2.17
C ASN A 9 -8.54 11.74 -1.79
N ILE A 10 -8.97 10.74 -2.56
CA ILE A 10 -8.58 9.34 -2.36
C ILE A 10 -7.73 8.92 -3.55
N VAL A 11 -6.50 8.48 -3.27
CA VAL A 11 -5.58 7.95 -4.28
C VAL A 11 -5.33 6.48 -3.95
N VAL A 12 -5.53 5.61 -4.93
CA VAL A 12 -5.22 4.19 -4.82
C VAL A 12 -3.97 3.91 -5.64
N LEU A 13 -2.91 3.47 -4.97
CA LEU A 13 -1.70 2.97 -5.62
C LEU A 13 -1.77 1.45 -5.59
N TYR A 14 -1.73 0.82 -6.77
CA TYR A 14 -1.81 -0.63 -6.91
C TYR A 14 -0.63 -1.10 -7.76
N ALA A 15 0.16 -2.01 -7.20
CA ALA A 15 1.36 -2.54 -7.82
C ALA A 15 1.11 -3.98 -8.29
N ASP A 16 1.60 -4.30 -9.49
CA ASP A 16 1.52 -5.64 -10.07
C ASP A 16 2.70 -6.50 -9.60
N ASP A 17 2.44 -7.77 -9.30
CA ASP A 17 3.43 -8.77 -8.85
C ASP A 17 4.36 -8.36 -7.67
N LEU A 18 3.93 -7.42 -6.82
CA LEU A 18 4.68 -7.01 -5.63
C LEU A 18 4.48 -8.03 -4.49
N GLY A 19 5.56 -8.73 -4.11
CA GLY A 19 5.55 -9.68 -3.02
C GLY A 19 5.58 -9.02 -1.63
N PHE A 20 5.06 -9.72 -0.63
CA PHE A 20 5.01 -9.22 0.76
C PHE A 20 6.41 -8.85 1.31
N GLY A 21 7.44 -9.62 0.94
CA GLY A 21 8.81 -9.42 1.40
C GLY A 21 9.65 -8.45 0.56
N ASP A 22 9.06 -7.75 -0.41
CA ASP A 22 9.83 -6.91 -1.36
C ASP A 22 10.06 -5.48 -0.87
N LEU A 23 9.28 -5.00 0.10
CA LEU A 23 9.39 -3.65 0.64
C LEU A 23 10.20 -3.61 1.94
N SER A 24 10.99 -2.56 2.15
CA SER A 24 11.82 -2.44 3.36
C SER A 24 11.00 -2.31 4.64
N CYS A 25 9.81 -1.71 4.60
CA CYS A 25 8.87 -1.70 5.71
C CYS A 25 8.36 -3.10 6.14
N TYR A 26 8.49 -4.12 5.28
CA TYR A 26 8.23 -5.53 5.62
C TYR A 26 9.51 -6.35 5.87
N GLY A 27 10.68 -5.69 5.95
CA GLY A 27 11.96 -6.31 6.29
C GLY A 27 12.87 -6.61 5.10
N ALA A 28 12.54 -6.18 3.88
CA ALA A 28 13.45 -6.31 2.74
C ALA A 28 14.74 -5.51 2.97
N THR A 29 15.90 -6.12 2.70
CA THR A 29 17.22 -5.48 2.89
C THR A 29 17.95 -5.17 1.59
N ARG A 30 17.51 -5.76 0.47
CA ARG A 30 18.19 -5.68 -0.83
C ARG A 30 17.85 -4.39 -1.59
N ILE A 31 16.61 -3.93 -1.50
CA ILE A 31 16.10 -2.75 -2.18
C ILE A 31 15.63 -1.75 -1.12
N ARG A 32 15.88 -0.46 -1.36
CA ARG A 32 15.41 0.62 -0.49
C ARG A 32 14.12 1.19 -1.06
N THR A 33 13.05 1.23 -0.26
CA THR A 33 11.75 1.78 -0.68
C THR A 33 11.33 2.98 0.18
N PRO A 34 12.14 4.06 0.25
CA PRO A 34 11.99 5.11 1.27
C PRO A 34 10.64 5.85 1.20
N ASN A 35 10.05 5.99 0.01
CA ASN A 35 8.74 6.63 -0.13
C ASN A 35 7.61 5.76 0.39
N VAL A 36 7.70 4.43 0.24
CA VAL A 36 6.71 3.47 0.76
C VAL A 36 6.90 3.30 2.26
N ASP A 37 8.15 3.28 2.72
CA ASP A 37 8.48 3.23 4.14
C ASP A 37 7.88 4.43 4.89
N ARG A 38 8.01 5.64 4.32
CA ARG A 38 7.39 6.84 4.88
C ARG A 38 5.85 6.74 4.95
N LEU A 39 5.22 6.16 3.93
CA LEU A 39 3.76 5.93 3.95
C LEU A 39 3.34 4.93 5.05
N ALA A 40 4.16 3.92 5.31
CA ALA A 40 3.94 2.96 6.39
C ALA A 40 4.12 3.60 7.78
N GLU A 41 5.14 4.44 7.94
CA GLU A 41 5.45 5.15 9.20
C GLU A 41 4.42 6.23 9.55
N GLU A 42 3.97 7.01 8.55
CA GLU A 42 2.97 8.08 8.74
C GLU A 42 1.52 7.57 8.74
N GLY A 43 1.33 6.28 8.44
CA GLY A 43 0.02 5.68 8.20
C GLY A 43 -0.20 4.39 9.00
N LEU A 44 -0.80 3.42 8.33
CA LEU A 44 -1.06 2.09 8.87
C LEU A 44 -0.40 1.05 7.97
N LEU A 45 0.35 0.13 8.56
CA LEU A 45 0.96 -1.01 7.88
C LEU A 45 0.18 -2.30 8.20
N PHE A 46 -0.36 -2.96 7.18
CA PHE A 46 -1.04 -4.24 7.34
C PHE A 46 -0.06 -5.40 7.27
N THR A 47 0.19 -6.09 8.38
CA THR A 47 1.07 -7.29 8.39
C THR A 47 0.35 -8.57 7.97
N GLN A 48 -0.97 -8.52 7.77
CA GLN A 48 -1.85 -9.63 7.42
C GLN A 48 -2.91 -9.19 6.39
N GLY A 49 -2.46 -8.64 5.26
CA GLY A 49 -3.31 -8.28 4.12
C GLY A 49 -3.28 -9.38 3.05
N TYR A 50 -4.45 -9.98 2.75
CA TYR A 50 -4.55 -11.10 1.82
C TYR A 50 -5.28 -10.67 0.54
N ALA A 51 -4.71 -11.04 -0.62
CA ALA A 51 -5.42 -11.01 -1.89
C ALA A 51 -6.46 -12.14 -1.93
N THR A 52 -7.58 -11.93 -2.62
CA THR A 52 -8.65 -12.93 -2.69
C THR A 52 -8.28 -14.13 -3.58
N ALA A 53 -7.39 -13.91 -4.54
CA ALA A 53 -6.72 -14.96 -5.32
C ALA A 53 -5.24 -14.61 -5.55
N ALA A 54 -4.46 -15.62 -5.93
CA ALA A 54 -3.04 -15.50 -6.28
C ALA A 54 -2.80 -15.26 -7.78
N THR A 55 -3.81 -14.77 -8.51
CA THR A 55 -3.77 -14.52 -9.96
C THR A 55 -4.15 -13.06 -10.26
N CYS A 56 -3.53 -12.45 -11.28
CA CYS A 56 -3.86 -11.08 -11.70
C CYS A 56 -5.29 -10.93 -12.25
N THR A 57 -5.96 -12.05 -12.52
CA THR A 57 -7.39 -12.15 -12.82
C THR A 57 -7.96 -13.31 -11.99
N PRO A 58 -8.89 -13.15 -11.02
CA PRO A 58 -9.29 -11.96 -10.26
C PRO A 58 -8.57 -11.89 -8.89
N SER A 59 -7.83 -10.82 -8.65
CA SER A 59 -7.32 -10.43 -7.32
C SER A 59 -8.28 -9.48 -6.62
#